data_AF-A0A1V6FGP2-F1
#
_entry.id   AF-A0A1V6FGP2-F1
#
_cell.length_a   1.000
_cell.length_b   1.000
_cell.length_c   1.000
_cell.angle_alpha   90.00
_cell.angle_beta   90.00
_cell.angle_gamma   90.00
#
_symmetry.space_group_name_H-M   'P 1'
#
loop_
_entity.id
_entity.type
_entity.pdbx_description
1 polymer ?
#
loop_
_entity_poly.entity_id
_entity_poly.type
_entity_poly.pdbx_seq_one_letter_code
_entity_poly.pdbx_strand_id
1 'polypeptide(L)'
;MIRPLAYAAEKDLVRWAEHRQFPIIPCTLCGSQENLQRQQMSAMLKEWEKKHPGRIENMFSALQNIVPSHLMDAKQYDFRGLKVTGVASEDGDKAFDEDAFTVPPLPGLQVVPV
;
A
#
# COMPACT_ATOMS: atom_id res chain seq x y z
N MET A 1 -1.11 10.16 -19.86
CA MET A 1 -1.57 11.18 -18.88
C MET A 1 -0.54 11.28 -17.76
N ILE A 2 -0.21 12.48 -17.26
CA ILE A 2 0.76 12.67 -16.16
C ILE A 2 -0.01 13.03 -14.87
N ARG A 3 0.27 12.36 -13.75
CA ARG A 3 -0.33 12.62 -12.42
C ARG A 3 0.74 13.07 -11.43
N PRO A 4 1.15 14.36 -11.46
CA PRO A 4 2.31 14.84 -10.69
C PRO A 4 2.10 14.77 -9.16
N LEU A 5 0.85 14.74 -8.69
CA LEU A 5 0.51 14.69 -7.26
C LEU A 5 0.16 13.28 -6.78
N ALA A 6 0.38 12.23 -7.58
CA ALA A 6 -0.04 10.86 -7.23
C ALA A 6 0.60 10.33 -5.95
N TYR A 7 1.79 10.82 -5.59
CA TYR A 7 2.56 10.41 -4.43
C TYR A 7 2.46 11.39 -3.25
N ALA A 8 1.69 12.46 -3.38
CA ALA A 8 1.52 13.46 -2.33
C ALA A 8 0.34 13.08 -1.43
N ALA A 9 0.56 13.00 -0.12
CA ALA A 9 -0.51 12.74 0.84
C ALA A 9 -1.50 13.90 0.90
N GLU A 10 -2.80 13.59 1.02
CA GLU A 10 -3.87 14.60 1.03
C GLU A 10 -3.69 15.64 2.14
N LYS A 11 -3.25 15.21 3.32
CA LYS A 11 -2.94 16.08 4.47
C LYS A 11 -1.89 17.15 4.15
N ASP A 12 -0.90 16.79 3.34
CA ASP A 12 0.19 17.70 3.00
C ASP A 12 -0.21 18.64 1.87
N LEU A 13 -1.08 18.18 0.95
CA LEU A 13 -1.71 19.04 -0.05
C LEU A 13 -2.59 20.12 0.58
N VAL A 14 -3.35 19.80 1.63
CA VAL A 14 -4.17 20.78 2.37
C VAL A 14 -3.28 21.82 3.04
N ARG A 15 -2.24 21.40 3.77
CA ARG A 15 -1.26 22.32 4.39
C ARG A 15 -0.57 23.21 3.36
N TRP A 16 -0.20 22.64 2.22
CA TRP A 16 0.41 23.41 1.13
C TRP A 16 -0.56 24.42 0.53
N ALA A 17 -1.83 24.05 0.34
CA ALA A 17 -2.86 24.95 -0.15
C ALA A 17 -3.09 26.12 0.80
N GLU A 18 -3.12 25.88 2.11
CA GLU A 18 -3.20 26.93 3.13
C GLU A 18 -1.99 27.88 3.05
N HIS A 19 -0.78 27.34 3.01
CA HIS A 19 0.45 28.14 2.93
C HIS A 19 0.53 28.97 1.65
N ARG A 20 0.08 28.42 0.52
CA ARG A 20 0.04 29.12 -0.78
C ARG A 20 -1.21 29.96 -0.98
N GLN A 21 -2.12 29.99 -0.02
CA GLN A 21 -3.40 30.68 -0.07
C GLN A 21 -4.25 30.30 -1.30
N PHE A 22 -4.23 29.02 -1.67
CA PHE A 22 -5.11 28.52 -2.73
C PHE A 22 -6.54 28.34 -2.20
N PRO A 23 -7.57 28.82 -2.92
CA PRO A 23 -8.95 28.61 -2.52
C PRO A 23 -9.33 27.14 -2.66
N ILE A 24 -9.74 26.51 -1.56
CA ILE A 24 -10.25 25.14 -1.57
C ILE A 24 -11.73 25.17 -1.93
N ILE A 25 -12.07 24.60 -3.08
CA ILE A 25 -13.43 24.55 -3.59
C ILE A 25 -14.16 23.35 -2.96
N PRO A 26 -15.31 23.54 -2.28
CA PRO A 26 -16.02 22.44 -1.64
C PRO A 26 -16.64 21.49 -2.67
N CYS A 27 -16.62 20.19 -2.37
CA CYS A 27 -17.19 19.13 -3.21
C CYS A 27 -18.72 19.17 -3.32
N THR A 28 -19.39 20.18 -2.72
CA THR A 28 -20.84 20.36 -2.73
C THR A 28 -21.36 21.08 -3.99
N LEU A 29 -20.47 21.60 -4.84
CA LEU A 29 -20.84 22.37 -6.04
C LEU A 29 -21.22 21.50 -7.25
N CYS A 30 -20.76 20.25 -7.28
CA CYS A 30 -21.25 19.23 -8.20
C CYS A 30 -22.50 18.63 -7.54
N GLY A 31 -23.68 19.00 -8.06
CA GLY A 31 -25.00 18.76 -7.46
C GLY A 31 -25.15 17.45 -6.69
N SER A 32 -25.89 17.53 -5.57
CA SER A 32 -26.17 16.47 -4.60
C SER A 32 -26.40 15.11 -5.25
N GLN A 33 -25.33 14.32 -5.41
CA GLN A 33 -25.44 12.93 -5.78
C GLN A 33 -25.92 12.17 -4.54
N GLU A 34 -27.07 11.51 -4.62
CA GLU A 34 -27.69 10.80 -3.49
C GLU A 34 -26.84 9.59 -3.02
N ASN A 35 -25.91 9.12 -3.86
CA ASN A 35 -25.03 7.99 -3.58
C ASN A 35 -23.56 8.42 -3.56
N LEU A 36 -23.16 9.17 -2.53
CA LEU A 36 -21.78 9.61 -2.31
C LEU A 36 -20.85 8.47 -1.87
N GLN A 37 -20.78 7.39 -2.67
CA GLN A 37 -19.87 6.26 -2.47
C GLN A 37 -18.42 6.74 -2.28
N ARG A 38 -18.03 7.81 -2.98
CA ARG A 38 -16.70 8.41 -2.81
C ARG A 38 -16.47 8.98 -1.41
N GLN A 39 -17.48 9.61 -0.80
CA GLN A 39 -17.36 10.12 0.58
C GLN A 39 -17.35 8.98 1.59
N GLN A 40 -18.17 7.95 1.38
CA GLN A 40 -18.20 6.75 2.21
C GLN A 40 -16.83 6.03 2.19
N MET A 41 -16.26 5.81 1.01
CA MET A 41 -14.92 5.24 0.86
C MET A 41 -13.84 6.12 1.50
N SER A 42 -13.92 7.45 1.35
CA SER A 42 -12.97 8.37 2.00
C SER A 42 -13.03 8.29 3.53
N ALA A 43 -14.23 8.13 4.10
CA ALA A 43 -14.41 7.95 5.54
C ALA A 43 -13.83 6.60 6.01
N MET A 44 -14.09 5.52 5.28
CA MET A 44 -13.56 4.18 5.56
C MET A 44 -12.03 4.17 5.56
N LEU A 45 -11.39 4.77 4.55
CA LEU A 45 -9.93 4.87 4.47
C LEU A 45 -9.35 5.66 5.65
N LYS A 46 -9.97 6.79 6.01
CA LYS A 46 -9.56 7.59 7.19
C LYS A 46 -9.70 6.83 8.50
N GLU A 47 -10.71 5.97 8.62
CA GLU A 47 -10.87 5.12 9.80
C GLU A 47 -9.79 4.03 9.85
N TRP A 48 -9.49 3.40 8.73
CA TRP A 48 -8.44 2.39 8.62
C TRP A 48 -7.06 2.93 8.97
N GLU A 49 -6.74 4.14 8.52
CA GLU A 49 -5.47 4.81 8.86
C GLU A 49 -5.36 5.10 10.36
N LYS A 50 -6.47 5.48 11.01
CA LYS A 50 -6.49 5.69 12.47
C LYS A 50 -6.28 4.41 13.25
N LYS A 51 -6.86 3.29 12.79
CA LYS A 51 -6.73 1.98 13.45
C LYS A 51 -5.36 1.34 13.20
N HIS A 52 -4.82 1.54 12.00
CA HIS A 52 -3.56 0.95 11.55
C HIS A 52 -2.78 1.98 10.73
N PRO A 53 -1.91 2.78 11.38
CA PRO A 53 -1.08 3.76 10.70
C PRO A 53 -0.21 3.10 9.63
N GLY A 54 -0.12 3.71 8.44
CA GLY A 54 0.65 3.15 7.32
C GLY A 54 -0.14 2.20 6.41
N ARG A 55 -1.40 1.91 6.74
CA ARG A 55 -2.22 0.99 5.95
C ARG A 55 -2.54 1.57 4.58
N ILE A 56 -2.82 2.86 4.47
CA ILE A 56 -3.13 3.49 3.18
C ILE A 56 -1.91 3.43 2.25
N GLU A 57 -0.71 3.66 2.78
CA GLU A 57 0.55 3.59 2.04
C GLU A 57 0.80 2.16 1.54
N ASN A 58 0.60 1.15 2.39
CA ASN A 58 0.70 -0.25 1.97
C ASN A 58 -0.31 -0.60 0.87
N MET A 59 -1.55 -0.13 0.97
CA MET A 59 -2.55 -0.30 -0.08
C MET A 59 -2.14 0.39 -1.38
N PHE A 60 -1.58 1.59 -1.31
CA PHE A 60 -1.08 2.31 -2.48
C PHE A 60 0.08 1.57 -3.15
N SER A 61 1.03 1.04 -2.38
CA SER A 61 2.11 0.20 -2.89
C SER A 61 1.61 -1.11 -3.49
N ALA A 62 0.57 -1.74 -2.92
CA ALA A 62 -0.03 -2.95 -3.45
C ALA A 62 -0.70 -2.72 -4.82
N LEU A 63 -1.31 -1.55 -5.04
CA LEU A 63 -1.88 -1.18 -6.35
C LEU A 63 -0.83 -1.02 -7.46
N GLN A 64 0.44 -0.77 -7.10
CA GLN A 64 1.55 -0.67 -8.05
C GLN A 64 2.20 -2.02 -8.34
N ASN A 65 2.14 -2.96 -7.40
CA ASN A 65 2.78 -4.27 -7.46
C ASN A 65 1.73 -5.38 -7.50
N ILE A 66 1.03 -5.48 -8.63
CA ILE A 66 -0.05 -6.45 -8.81
C ILE A 66 0.52 -7.78 -9.29
N VAL A 67 0.25 -8.85 -8.55
CA VAL A 67 0.53 -10.23 -8.97
C VAL A 67 -0.75 -10.85 -9.56
N PRO A 68 -0.82 -11.17 -10.86
CA PRO A 68 -2.05 -11.65 -11.50
C PRO A 68 -2.66 -12.91 -10.86
N SER A 69 -1.84 -13.80 -10.30
CA SER A 69 -2.31 -15.01 -9.62
C SER A 69 -3.17 -14.70 -8.39
N HIS A 70 -2.94 -13.57 -7.71
CA HIS A 70 -3.72 -13.16 -6.54
C HIS A 70 -5.04 -12.47 -6.89
N LEU A 71 -5.23 -12.05 -8.14
CA LEU A 71 -6.45 -11.36 -8.57
C LEU A 71 -7.62 -12.29 -8.91
N MET A 72 -7.42 -13.61 -8.85
CA MET A 72 -8.43 -14.62 -9.23
C MET A 72 -9.02 -14.40 -10.64
N ASP A 73 -8.30 -13.69 -11.52
CA ASP A 73 -8.76 -13.37 -12.88
C ASP A 73 -8.25 -14.41 -13.88
N ALA A 74 -9.13 -15.33 -14.28
CA ALA A 74 -8.81 -16.40 -15.22
C ALA A 74 -8.47 -15.91 -16.64
N LYS A 75 -8.71 -14.63 -16.98
CA LYS A 75 -8.23 -14.05 -18.25
C LYS A 75 -6.78 -13.62 -18.17
N GLN A 76 -6.35 -13.17 -16.99
CA GLN A 76 -5.02 -12.64 -16.76
C GLN A 76 -4.04 -13.70 -16.23
N TYR A 77 -4.56 -14.80 -15.68
CA TYR A 77 -3.76 -15.92 -15.19
C TYR A 77 -4.42 -17.27 -15.51
N ASP A 78 -3.69 -18.18 -16.17
CA ASP A 78 -4.19 -19.52 -16.51
C ASP A 78 -4.11 -20.45 -15.29
N PHE A 79 -5.17 -20.44 -14.49
CA PHE A 79 -5.32 -21.35 -13.35
C PHE A 79 -5.52 -22.82 -13.77
N ARG A 80 -6.01 -23.11 -14.98
CA ARG A 80 -6.31 -24.48 -15.42
C ARG A 80 -5.07 -25.23 -15.87
N GLY A 81 -4.13 -24.52 -16.49
CA GLY A 81 -2.85 -25.05 -16.94
C GLY A 81 -1.74 -25.07 -15.89
N LEU A 82 -2.05 -24.73 -14.64
CA LEU A 82 -1.06 -24.67 -13.56
C LEU A 82 -0.32 -26.01 -13.40
N LYS A 83 1.00 -26.01 -13.60
CA LYS A 83 1.85 -27.19 -13.41
C LYS A 83 2.85 -26.91 -12.31
N VAL A 84 2.92 -27.82 -11.34
CA VAL A 84 3.93 -27.79 -10.28
C VAL A 84 5.26 -28.22 -10.89
N THR A 85 6.22 -27.29 -10.96
CA THR A 85 7.58 -27.56 -11.48
C THR A 85 8.47 -28.22 -10.43
N GLY A 86 8.12 -28.15 -9.14
CA GLY A 86 8.90 -28.72 -8.04
C GLY A 86 10.23 -28.01 -7.76
N VAL A 87 10.50 -26.90 -8.45
CA VAL A 87 11.68 -26.04 -8.27
C VAL A 87 11.23 -24.77 -7.54
N ALA A 88 11.92 -24.43 -6.46
CA ALA A 88 11.68 -23.17 -5.75
C ALA A 88 11.99 -22.00 -6.69
N SER A 89 11.04 -21.07 -6.81
CA SER A 89 11.19 -19.86 -7.62
C SER A 89 11.50 -18.69 -6.71
N GLU A 90 12.52 -17.89 -7.04
CA GLU A 90 12.88 -16.69 -6.24
C GLU A 90 11.75 -15.64 -6.23
N ASP A 91 10.97 -15.58 -7.31
CA ASP A 91 9.77 -14.75 -7.48
C ASP A 91 8.47 -15.44 -7.02
N GLY A 92 8.57 -16.56 -6.29
CA GLY A 92 7.42 -17.23 -5.70
C GLY A 92 6.71 -16.38 -4.65
N ASP A 93 5.46 -16.73 -4.34
CA ASP A 93 4.73 -16.11 -3.24
C ASP A 93 5.39 -16.48 -1.90
N LYS A 94 6.01 -15.50 -1.24
CA LYS A 94 6.71 -15.65 0.05
C LYS A 94 5.81 -15.34 1.25
N ALA A 95 4.52 -15.12 1.05
CA ALA A 95 3.61 -14.70 2.12
C ALA A 95 3.56 -15.68 3.32
N PHE A 96 3.96 -16.93 3.12
CA PHE A 96 4.01 -17.97 4.15
C PHE A 96 5.43 -18.53 4.41
N ASP A 97 6.46 -17.94 3.80
CA ASP A 97 7.83 -18.34 4.06
C ASP A 97 8.29 -17.80 5.42
N GLU A 98 9.13 -18.57 6.12
CA GLU A 98 9.71 -18.10 7.39
C GLU A 98 10.67 -16.93 7.11
N ASP A 99 10.45 -15.80 7.79
CA ASP A 99 11.36 -14.66 7.73
C ASP A 99 12.74 -15.07 8.27
N ALA A 100 13.73 -15.16 7.37
CA ALA A 100 15.12 -15.41 7.74
C ALA A 100 15.74 -14.12 8.31
N PHE A 101 15.46 -13.83 9.58
CA PHE A 101 16.15 -12.75 10.29
C PHE A 101 17.63 -13.12 10.48
N THR A 102 18.51 -12.46 9.73
CA THR A 102 19.95 -12.53 10.00
C THR A 102 20.23 -11.76 11.28
N VAL A 103 20.48 -12.48 12.38
CA VAL A 103 20.89 -11.86 13.64
C VAL A 103 22.23 -11.16 13.41
N PRO A 104 22.34 -9.83 13.60
CA PRO A 104 23.62 -9.17 13.48
C PRO A 104 24.59 -9.76 14.52
N PRO A 105 25.88 -9.96 14.18
CA PRO A 105 26.84 -10.53 15.12
C PRO A 105 26.89 -9.66 16.38
N LEU A 106 26.76 -10.30 17.54
CA LEU A 106 26.85 -9.63 18.83
C LEU A 106 28.21 -8.89 18.91
N PRO A 107 28.24 -7.59 19.25
CA PRO A 107 29.49 -6.87 19.42
C PRO A 107 30.33 -7.56 20.51
N GLY A 108 31.59 -7.83 20.17
CA GLY A 108 32.47 -8.77 20.87
C GLY A 108 32.46 -8.62 22.39
N LEU A 109 32.18 -9.72 23.08
CA LEU A 109 32.35 -9.87 24.52
C LEU A 109 33.86 -9.82 24.83
N GLN A 110 34.39 -8.63 25.16
CA GLN A 110 35.74 -8.52 25.70
C GLN A 110 35.73 -9.13 27.09
N VAL A 111 36.22 -10.36 27.19
CA VAL A 111 36.50 -11.02 28.46
C VAL A 111 37.68 -10.28 29.07
N VAL A 112 37.45 -9.48 30.11
CA VAL A 112 38.51 -8.86 30.91
C VAL A 112 39.14 -9.98 31.75
N PRO A 113 40.42 -10.34 31.55
CA PRO A 113 41.07 -11.31 32.43
C PRO A 113 41.29 -10.66 33.81
N VAL A 114 40.88 -11.40 34.85
CA VAL A 114 41.13 -11.10 36.27
C VAL A 114 42.58 -11.41 36.61
#